data_AF-A0A453GWJ8-F1
#
_entry.id   AF-A0A453GWJ8-F1
#
_cell.length_a   1.000
_cell.length_b   1.000
_cell.length_c   1.000
_cell.angle_alpha   90.00
_cell.angle_beta   90.00
_cell.angle_gamma   90.00
#
_symmetry.space_group_name_H-M   'P 1'
#
loop_
_entity.id
_entity.type
_entity.pdbx_description
1 polymer ?
#
loop_
_entity_poly.entity_id
_entity_poly.type
_entity_poly.pdbx_seq_one_letter_code
_entity_poly.pdbx_strand_id
1 'polypeptide(L)'
;MEKGLANATQAILTGCSAGGLATFVHCDDFSARFSHKVSVKCLVDAGFILDVKDISGQRSFRSLYGGVVHLQNVRQVLPKDCLTNKEPTECFFPAELIKSIHTPMFIVNSGYDPAQI
;
A
#
# COMPACT_ATOMS: atom_id res chain seq x y z
N MET A 1 11.87 -14.17 -12.41
CA MET A 1 13.10 -13.55 -12.96
C MET A 1 13.43 -14.00 -14.38
N GLU A 2 13.13 -15.24 -14.76
CA GLU A 2 13.70 -15.90 -15.94
C GLU A 2 13.17 -15.44 -17.31
N LYS A 3 12.03 -14.74 -17.37
CA LYS A 3 11.46 -14.22 -18.63
C LYS A 3 11.98 -12.82 -18.98
N GLY A 4 13.27 -12.58 -18.76
CA GLY A 4 13.95 -11.31 -19.08
C GLY A 4 14.02 -10.30 -17.93
N LEU A 5 13.22 -10.46 -16.87
CA LEU A 5 13.24 -9.56 -15.71
C LEU A 5 14.61 -9.52 -14.99
N ALA A 6 15.40 -10.60 -15.07
CA ALA A 6 16.76 -10.64 -14.54
C ALA A 6 17.73 -9.64 -15.18
N ASN A 7 17.45 -9.19 -16.42
CA ASN A 7 18.28 -8.26 -17.17
C ASN A 7 17.77 -6.81 -17.08
N ALA A 8 16.69 -6.57 -16.32
CA ALA A 8 16.10 -5.24 -16.20
C ALA A 8 17.04 -4.29 -15.44
N THR A 9 17.23 -3.09 -15.96
CA THR A 9 17.93 -2.00 -15.26
C THR A 9 16.96 -1.13 -14.44
N GLN A 10 15.67 -1.21 -14.76
CA GLN A 10 14.59 -0.53 -14.07
C GLN A 10 13.39 -1.46 -13.95
N ALA A 11 12.68 -1.39 -12.83
CA ALA A 11 11.43 -2.11 -12.63
C ALA A 11 10.44 -1.20 -11.89
N ILE A 12 9.17 -1.27 -12.29
CA ILE A 12 8.09 -0.54 -11.64
C ILE A 12 7.06 -1.55 -11.16
N LEU A 13 6.75 -1.53 -9.86
CA LEU A 13 5.53 -2.16 -9.35
C LEU A 13 4.41 -1.13 -9.41
N THR A 14 3.30 -1.47 -10.06
CA THR A 14 2.15 -0.58 -10.18
C THR A 14 0.85 -1.32 -9.96
N GLY A 15 -0.17 -0.60 -9.50
CA GLY A 15 -1.52 -1.09 -9.38
C GLY A 15 -2.53 0.05 -9.23
N CYS A 16 -3.77 -0.25 -9.60
CA CYS A 16 -4.92 0.67 -9.54
C CYS A 16 -5.91 0.23 -8.44
N SER A 17 -6.51 1.17 -7.72
CA SER A 17 -7.53 0.90 -6.69
C SER A 17 -7.00 -0.06 -5.60
N ALA A 18 -7.65 -1.21 -5.38
CA ALA A 18 -7.15 -2.26 -4.48
C ALA A 18 -5.73 -2.74 -4.84
N GLY A 19 -5.36 -2.72 -6.13
CA GLY A 19 -3.99 -3.00 -6.57
C GLY A 19 -3.01 -1.89 -6.22
N GLY A 20 -3.47 -0.63 -6.16
CA GLY A 20 -2.68 0.50 -5.66
C GLY A 20 -2.40 0.35 -4.16
N LEU A 21 -3.43 -0.02 -3.39
CA LEU A 21 -3.27 -0.37 -1.97
C LEU A 21 -2.29 -1.53 -1.78
N ALA A 22 -2.43 -2.60 -2.57
CA ALA A 22 -1.50 -3.73 -2.53
C ALA A 22 -0.06 -3.31 -2.90
N THR A 23 0.10 -2.31 -3.78
CA THR A 23 1.41 -1.74 -4.12
C THR A 23 2.05 -1.08 -2.89
N PHE A 24 1.31 -0.37 -2.03
CA PHE A 24 1.86 0.11 -0.75
C PHE A 24 2.42 -1.04 0.09
N VAL A 25 1.65 -2.13 0.22
CA VAL A 25 2.02 -3.27 1.07
C VAL A 25 3.26 -4.02 0.55
N HIS A 26 3.41 -4.13 -0.78
CA HIS A 26 4.42 -5.00 -1.39
C HIS A 26 5.59 -4.27 -2.05
N CYS A 27 5.64 -2.94 -2.02
CA CYS A 27 6.65 -2.17 -2.74
C CYS A 27 8.09 -2.56 -2.32
N ASP A 28 8.36 -2.58 -1.01
CA ASP A 28 9.69 -2.94 -0.50
C ASP A 28 10.02 -4.42 -0.72
N ASP A 29 9.04 -5.32 -0.57
CA ASP A 29 9.21 -6.75 -0.89
C ASP A 29 9.53 -6.98 -2.38
N PHE A 30 8.92 -6.19 -3.27
CA PHE A 30 9.21 -6.24 -4.69
C PHE A 30 10.63 -5.72 -4.98
N SER A 31 10.99 -4.60 -4.38
CA SER A 31 12.34 -4.03 -4.46
C SER A 31 13.42 -5.01 -3.99
N ALA A 32 13.17 -5.71 -2.88
CA ALA A 32 14.09 -6.69 -2.29
C ALA A 32 14.37 -7.92 -3.19
N ARG A 33 13.56 -8.16 -4.23
CA ARG A 33 13.80 -9.25 -5.21
C ARG A 33 14.88 -8.89 -6.24
N PHE A 34 15.32 -7.64 -6.30
CA PHE A 34 16.33 -7.18 -7.23
C PHE A 34 17.65 -6.85 -6.52
N SER A 35 18.75 -6.90 -7.28
CA SER A 35 20.02 -6.35 -6.81
C SER A 35 19.95 -4.82 -6.74
N HIS A 36 20.77 -4.20 -5.88
CA HIS A 36 20.87 -2.74 -5.75
C HIS A 36 21.24 -1.97 -7.05
N LYS A 37 21.66 -2.69 -8.11
CA LYS A 37 21.94 -2.09 -9.43
C LYS A 37 20.68 -1.78 -10.24
N VAL A 38 19.54 -2.38 -9.89
CA VAL A 38 18.27 -2.17 -10.58
C VAL A 38 17.52 -1.04 -9.89
N SER A 39 17.12 -0.03 -10.66
CA SER A 39 16.29 1.06 -10.13
C SER A 39 14.84 0.58 -10.02
N VAL A 40 14.42 0.27 -8.79
CA VAL A 40 13.03 -0.09 -8.50
C VAL A 40 12.27 1.13 -8.00
N LYS A 41 11.07 1.33 -8.53
CA LYS A 41 10.11 2.35 -8.08
C LYS A 41 8.73 1.73 -7.99
N CYS A 42 7.84 2.39 -7.25
CA CYS A 42 6.43 1.99 -7.23
C CYS A 42 5.52 3.14 -7.66
N LEU A 43 4.42 2.78 -8.33
CA LEU A 43 3.36 3.70 -8.73
C LEU A 43 2.05 3.21 -8.11
N VAL A 44 1.45 4.05 -7.29
CA VAL A 44 0.14 3.79 -6.70
C VAL A 44 -0.88 4.65 -7.42
N ASP A 45 -1.83 4.03 -8.12
CA ASP A 45 -2.94 4.72 -8.77
C ASP A 45 -4.24 4.43 -8.02
N ALA A 46 -4.98 5.47 -7.62
CA ALA A 46 -6.27 5.37 -6.92
C ALA A 46 -6.25 4.47 -5.65
N GLY A 47 -5.08 4.27 -5.04
CA GLY A 47 -4.87 3.37 -3.89
C GLY A 47 -4.82 4.09 -2.54
N PHE A 48 -4.95 5.41 -2.51
CA PHE A 48 -4.83 6.22 -1.29
C PHE A 48 -6.21 6.48 -0.66
N ILE A 49 -6.72 5.49 0.06
CA ILE A 49 -7.96 5.61 0.84
C ILE A 49 -7.69 6.27 2.19
N LEU A 50 -8.58 7.19 2.57
CA LEU A 50 -8.52 7.96 3.81
C LEU A 50 -9.25 7.24 4.95
N ASP A 51 -8.60 7.24 6.11
CA ASP A 51 -9.24 6.82 7.36
C ASP A 51 -9.94 8.02 7.99
N VAL A 52 -11.15 8.33 7.51
CA VAL A 52 -11.97 9.44 7.99
C VAL A 52 -13.41 8.99 8.25
N LYS A 53 -14.19 9.86 8.90
CA LYS A 53 -15.63 9.66 9.01
C LYS A 53 -16.31 10.08 7.71
N ASP A 54 -17.25 9.28 7.24
CA ASP A 54 -18.14 9.63 6.12
C ASP A 54 -19.23 10.64 6.53
N ILE A 55 -20.13 10.98 5.60
CA ILE A 55 -21.22 11.94 5.83
C ILE A 55 -22.22 11.49 6.91
N SER A 56 -22.26 10.20 7.25
CA SER A 56 -23.08 9.64 8.34
C SER A 56 -22.33 9.64 9.69
N GLY A 57 -21.09 10.11 9.72
CA GLY A 57 -20.24 10.14 10.91
C GLY A 57 -19.55 8.81 11.24
N GLN A 58 -19.63 7.82 10.33
CA GLN A 58 -19.08 6.48 10.52
C GLN A 58 -17.72 6.32 9.85
N ARG A 59 -16.85 5.45 10.39
CA ARG A 59 -15.57 5.09 9.74
C ARG A 59 -15.76 3.86 8.86
N SER A 60 -16.56 3.98 7.81
CA SER A 60 -16.94 2.86 6.93
C SER A 60 -15.72 2.14 6.33
N PHE A 61 -14.70 2.88 5.88
CA PHE A 61 -13.44 2.28 5.40
C PHE A 61 -12.66 1.56 6.49
N ARG A 62 -12.68 2.03 7.74
CA ARG A 62 -12.02 1.34 8.85
C ARG A 62 -12.69 0.00 9.12
N SER A 63 -14.02 -0.06 9.06
CA SER A 63 -14.75 -1.34 9.16
C SER A 63 -14.43 -2.28 8.00
N LEU A 64 -14.44 -1.77 6.76
CA LEU A 64 -14.08 -2.55 5.56
C LEU A 64 -12.66 -3.12 5.66
N TYR A 65 -11.69 -2.27 5.97
CA TYR A 65 -10.29 -2.67 6.12
C TYR A 65 -10.07 -3.57 7.31
N GLY A 66 -10.86 -3.44 8.38
CA GLY A 66 -10.88 -4.42 9.48
C GLY A 66 -11.18 -5.83 8.98
N GLY A 67 -12.17 -5.96 8.10
CA GLY A 67 -12.49 -7.22 7.41
C GLY A 67 -11.34 -7.72 6.55
N VAL A 68 -10.72 -6.85 5.74
CA VAL A 68 -9.56 -7.22 4.90
C VAL A 68 -8.39 -7.71 5.76
N VAL A 69 -8.03 -6.95 6.81
CA VAL A 69 -6.90 -7.26 7.67
C VAL A 69 -7.09 -8.60 8.38
N HIS A 70 -8.31 -8.87 8.84
CA HIS A 70 -8.66 -10.14 9.47
C HIS A 70 -8.61 -11.30 8.46
N LEU A 71 -9.29 -11.17 7.32
CA LEU A 71 -9.42 -12.25 6.34
C LEU A 71 -8.09 -12.61 5.67
N GLN A 72 -7.29 -11.61 5.32
CA GLN A 72 -6.02 -11.78 4.59
C GLN A 72 -4.82 -11.95 5.53
N ASN A 73 -5.03 -11.90 6.85
CA ASN A 73 -3.98 -12.02 7.87
C ASN A 73 -2.78 -11.06 7.63
N VAL A 74 -3.05 -9.84 7.14
CA VAL A 74 -1.99 -8.89 6.73
C VAL A 74 -1.21 -8.30 7.91
N ARG A 75 -1.62 -8.55 9.16
CA ARG A 75 -0.91 -8.08 10.36
C ARG A 75 0.59 -8.39 10.31
N GLN A 76 0.98 -9.51 9.71
CA GLN A 76 2.37 -9.97 9.65
C GLN A 76 3.25 -9.10 8.74
N VAL A 77 2.65 -8.37 7.78
CA VAL A 77 3.35 -7.51 6.82
C VAL A 77 3.19 -6.02 7.10
N LEU A 78 2.48 -5.65 8.17
CA LEU A 78 2.31 -4.25 8.57
C LEU A 78 3.56 -3.70 9.29
N PRO A 79 3.78 -2.37 9.24
CA PRO A 79 4.90 -1.75 9.94
C PRO A 79 4.87 -1.99 11.45
N LYS A 80 5.97 -2.53 11.99
CA LYS A 80 6.07 -2.93 13.41
C LYS A 80 6.04 -1.72 14.36
N ASP A 81 6.61 -0.61 13.93
CA ASP A 81 6.58 0.68 14.61
C ASP A 81 5.15 1.21 14.73
N CYS A 82 4.35 1.09 13.68
CA CYS A 82 2.93 1.45 13.73
C CYS A 82 2.16 0.54 14.72
N LEU A 83 2.36 -0.78 14.62
CA LEU A 83 1.70 -1.78 15.48
C LEU A 83 2.05 -1.67 16.97
N THR A 84 3.05 -0.86 17.33
CA THR A 84 3.40 -0.60 18.73
C THR A 84 2.36 0.27 19.43
N ASN A 85 1.68 1.16 18.70
CA ASN A 85 0.82 2.20 19.28
C ASN A 85 -0.59 2.26 18.67
N LYS A 86 -0.86 1.49 17.61
CA LYS A 86 -2.10 1.55 16.82
C LYS A 86 -2.63 0.16 16.51
N GLU A 87 -3.93 0.07 16.26
CA GLU A 87 -4.54 -1.18 15.83
C GLU A 87 -4.09 -1.58 14.41
N PRO A 88 -4.01 -2.88 14.08
CA PRO A 88 -3.60 -3.35 12.76
C PRO A 88 -4.37 -2.71 11.60
N THR A 89 -5.67 -2.48 11.78
CA THR A 89 -6.50 -1.82 10.77
C THR A 89 -6.07 -0.39 10.49
N GLU A 90 -5.63 0.36 11.51
CA GLU A 90 -5.13 1.72 11.33
C GLU A 90 -3.80 1.71 10.58
N CYS A 91 -2.93 0.75 10.90
CA CYS A 91 -1.63 0.57 10.25
C CYS A 91 -1.72 0.08 8.80
N PHE A 92 -2.89 -0.43 8.37
CA PHE A 92 -3.13 -0.84 6.99
C PHE A 92 -3.55 0.33 6.09
N PHE A 93 -3.88 1.50 6.64
CA PHE A 93 -4.19 2.66 5.81
C PHE A 93 -2.93 3.24 5.13
N PRO A 94 -3.04 3.71 3.87
CA PRO A 94 -1.94 4.29 3.12
C PRO A 94 -1.16 5.39 3.87
N ALA A 95 -1.85 6.23 4.64
CA ALA A 95 -1.25 7.29 5.42
C ALA A 95 -0.31 6.79 6.55
N GLU A 96 -0.49 5.57 7.04
CA GLU A 96 0.42 4.92 7.97
C GLU A 96 1.46 4.06 7.25
N LEU A 97 1.05 3.27 6.24
CA LEU A 97 1.95 2.42 5.46
C LEU A 97 3.11 3.19 4.83
N ILE A 98 2.83 4.37 4.24
CA ILE A 98 3.83 5.18 3.56
C ILE A 98 5.01 5.60 4.44
N LYS A 99 4.81 5.68 5.76
CA LYS A 99 5.85 6.11 6.71
C LYS A 99 6.99 5.11 6.83
N SER A 100 6.76 3.86 6.44
CA SER A 100 7.70 2.76 6.62
C SER A 100 8.19 2.15 5.31
N ILE A 101 7.81 2.75 4.17
CA ILE A 101 8.25 2.34 2.82
C ILE A 101 9.51 3.11 2.45
N HIS A 102 10.54 2.38 2.01
CA HIS A 102 11.84 2.95 1.66
C HIS A 102 12.02 3.11 0.15
N THR A 103 11.35 2.28 -0.64
CA THR A 103 11.42 2.32 -2.09
C THR A 103 10.71 3.57 -2.62
N PRO A 104 11.31 4.34 -3.54
CA PRO A 104 10.69 5.55 -4.07
C PRO A 104 9.32 5.27 -4.68
N MET A 105 8.31 6.03 -4.25
CA MET A 105 6.94 5.89 -4.72
C MET A 105 6.44 7.16 -5.39
N PHE A 106 5.61 6.98 -6.41
CA PHE A 106 4.77 8.02 -6.99
C PHE A 106 3.31 7.66 -6.72
N ILE A 107 2.54 8.61 -6.20
CA ILE A 107 1.14 8.38 -5.81
C ILE A 107 0.26 9.29 -6.65
N VAL A 108 -0.65 8.68 -7.40
CA VAL A 108 -1.69 9.35 -8.18
C VAL A 108 -3.02 9.01 -7.54
N ASN A 109 -3.73 10.02 -7.06
CA ASN A 109 -5.06 9.84 -6.51
C ASN A 109 -5.93 11.04 -6.88
N SER A 110 -7.19 10.80 -7.21
CA SER A 110 -8.17 11.88 -7.38
C SER A 110 -8.42 12.55 -6.02
N GLY A 111 -8.67 13.86 -6.01
CA GLY A 111 -9.15 14.57 -4.82
C GLY A 111 -10.57 14.13 -4.41
N TYR A 112 -11.33 13.59 -5.37
CA TYR A 112 -12.66 13.00 -5.16
C TYR A 112 -12.66 11.62 -5.82
N ASP A 113 -12.03 10.66 -5.15
CA ASP A 113 -11.94 9.30 -5.64
C ASP A 113 -13.31 8.59 -5.51
N PRO A 114 -13.89 8.03 -6.58
CA PRO A 114 -15.16 7.31 -6.50
C PRO A 114 -15.12 6.10 -5.57
N ALA A 115 -13.95 5.50 -5.35
CA ALA A 115 -13.80 4.42 -4.40
C ALA A 115 -13.81 4.91 -2.94
N GLN A 116 -13.67 6.22 -2.68
CA GLN A 116 -13.66 6.81 -1.33
C GLN A 116 -15.04 7.35 -0.90
N ILE A 117 -15.95 7.57 -1.85
CA ILE A 117 -17.28 8.17 -1.67
C ILE A 117 -18.34 7.07 -1.56
#